data_AF-A0A7X6I8T1-F1
#
_entry.id   AF-A0A7X6I8T1-F1
#
_cell.length_a   1.000
_cell.length_b   1.000
_cell.length_c   1.000
_cell.angle_alpha   90.00
_cell.angle_beta   90.00
_cell.angle_gamma   90.00
#
_symmetry.space_group_name_H-M   'P 1'
#
loop_
_entity.id
_entity.type
_entity.pdbx_description
1 polymer ?
#
loop_
_entity_poly.entity_id
_entity_poly.type
_entity_poly.pdbx_seq_one_letter_code
_entity_poly.pdbx_strand_id
1 'polypeptide(L)'
;MPDIASALKSEIARISRKVLRGEVDSLKKATTSYRRDIAALKKRVQQLEQQIGRAPKSSRVVDEPRPAGEGMGSRKLRFSATRFAAQRTKAGLSAANYAKLLGVSPLSVYKWESGQTRPRQAQLEAIASLRNLGKREVAARLAQVEAAGAGK
;
A
#
# COMPACT_ATOMS: atom_id res chain seq x y z
N MET A 1 12.63 -36.79 64.95
CA MET A 1 12.80 -37.56 63.70
C MET A 1 12.38 -36.65 62.56
N PRO A 2 13.22 -36.40 61.54
CA PRO A 2 12.81 -35.60 60.39
C PRO A 2 11.61 -36.27 59.69
N ASP A 3 10.58 -35.49 59.35
CA ASP A 3 9.40 -35.99 58.64
C ASP A 3 9.79 -36.36 57.19
N ILE A 4 9.82 -37.65 56.88
CA ILE A 4 10.23 -38.20 55.57
C ILE A 4 9.37 -37.61 54.44
N ALA A 5 8.08 -37.35 54.70
CA ALA A 5 7.20 -36.74 53.71
C ALA A 5 7.63 -35.31 53.35
N SER A 6 8.12 -34.55 54.33
CA SER A 6 8.65 -33.20 54.10
C SER A 6 9.94 -33.23 53.26
N ALA A 7 10.83 -34.19 53.54
CA ALA A 7 12.08 -34.37 52.80
C ALA A 7 11.81 -34.73 51.32
N LEU A 8 10.90 -35.68 51.07
CA LEU A 8 10.52 -36.08 49.71
C LEU A 8 9.86 -34.93 48.92
N LYS A 9 8.94 -34.18 49.54
CA LYS A 9 8.33 -32.99 48.91
C LYS A 9 9.38 -31.94 48.54
N SER A 10 10.35 -31.71 49.43
CA SER A 10 11.42 -30.75 49.19
C SER A 10 12.30 -31.16 47.99
N GLU A 11 12.56 -32.46 47.86
CA GLU A 11 13.38 -33.03 46.81
C GLU A 11 12.66 -33.04 45.45
N ILE A 12 11.37 -33.38 45.43
CA ILE A 12 10.50 -33.24 44.25
C ILE A 12 10.51 -31.78 43.78
N ALA A 13 10.27 -30.82 44.68
CA ALA A 13 10.28 -29.40 44.34
C ALA A 13 11.65 -28.91 43.83
N ARG A 14 12.75 -29.47 44.34
CA ARG A 14 14.11 -29.17 43.88
C ARG A 14 14.33 -29.68 42.46
N ILE A 15 13.96 -30.93 42.18
CA ILE A 15 14.11 -31.56 40.86
C ILE A 15 13.21 -30.86 39.83
N SER A 16 11.94 -30.61 40.15
CA SER A 16 11.02 -29.88 39.26
C SER A 16 11.55 -28.50 38.91
N ARG A 17 12.07 -27.75 39.88
CA ARG A 17 12.71 -26.44 39.63
C ARG A 17 13.95 -26.58 38.75
N LYS A 18 14.76 -27.64 38.95
CA LYS A 18 15.98 -27.87 38.15
C LYS A 18 15.66 -28.15 36.69
N VAL A 19 14.65 -28.98 36.42
CA VAL A 19 14.21 -29.31 35.05
C VAL A 19 13.61 -28.08 34.35
N LEU A 20 12.73 -27.35 35.04
CA LEU A 20 12.05 -26.18 34.44
C LEU A 20 12.98 -24.98 34.22
N ARG A 21 14.12 -24.90 34.90
CA ARG A 21 14.99 -23.72 34.86
C ARG A 21 15.50 -23.40 33.45
N GLY A 22 15.90 -24.41 32.68
CA GLY A 22 16.42 -24.21 31.32
C GLY A 22 15.37 -23.63 30.37
N GLU A 23 14.15 -24.17 30.41
CA GLU A 23 13.03 -23.70 29.58
C GLU A 23 12.55 -22.31 30.01
N VAL A 24 12.45 -22.06 31.32
CA VAL A 24 12.05 -20.75 31.84
C VAL A 24 13.09 -19.68 31.49
N ASP A 25 14.38 -20.00 31.56
CA ASP A 25 15.44 -19.05 31.23
C ASP A 25 15.52 -18.77 29.72
N SER A 26 15.26 -19.76 28.85
CA SER A 26 15.18 -19.55 27.41
C SER A 26 13.97 -18.69 27.03
N LEU A 27 12.80 -18.95 27.63
CA LEU A 27 11.58 -18.16 27.45
C LEU A 27 11.76 -16.72 27.94
N LYS A 28 12.41 -16.51 29.09
CA LYS A 28 12.73 -15.16 29.60
C LYS A 28 13.64 -14.38 28.65
N LYS A 29 14.67 -15.04 28.09
CA LYS A 29 15.57 -14.43 27.10
C LYS A 29 14.81 -14.04 25.83
N ALA A 30 13.99 -14.95 25.28
CA ALA A 30 13.16 -14.68 24.10
C ALA A 30 12.20 -13.51 24.36
N THR A 31 11.49 -13.52 25.50
CA THR A 31 10.57 -12.44 25.90
C THR A 31 11.29 -11.09 25.99
N THR A 32 12.50 -11.07 26.53
CA THR A 32 13.31 -9.84 26.62
C THR A 32 13.73 -9.35 25.24
N SER A 33 14.12 -10.25 24.33
CA SER A 33 14.41 -9.92 22.93
C SER A 33 13.19 -9.33 22.23
N TYR A 34 12.04 -10.02 22.30
CA TYR A 34 10.81 -9.55 21.67
C TYR A 34 10.35 -8.20 22.20
N ARG A 35 10.47 -7.95 23.52
CA ARG A 35 10.16 -6.63 24.10
C ARG A 35 11.04 -5.52 23.50
N ARG A 36 12.33 -5.79 23.27
CA ARG A 36 13.24 -4.85 22.60
C ARG A 36 12.86 -4.64 21.13
N ASP A 37 12.57 -5.71 20.41
CA ASP A 37 12.18 -5.65 19.00
C ASP A 37 10.86 -4.89 18.82
N ILE A 38 9.87 -5.15 19.67
CA ILE A 38 8.59 -4.42 19.68
C ILE A 38 8.83 -2.94 19.95
N ALA A 39 9.68 -2.58 20.90
CA ALA A 39 10.01 -1.18 21.17
C ALA A 39 10.71 -0.51 19.97
N ALA A 40 11.65 -1.20 19.34
CA ALA A 40 12.35 -0.72 18.15
C ALA A 40 11.39 -0.53 16.95
N LEU A 41 10.49 -1.50 16.73
CA LEU A 41 9.47 -1.42 15.68
C LEU A 41 8.49 -0.28 15.93
N LYS A 42 7.97 -0.13 17.16
CA LYS A 42 7.09 0.98 17.53
C LYS A 42 7.77 2.34 17.29
N LYS A 43 9.05 2.46 17.65
CA LYS A 43 9.84 3.68 17.37
C LYS A 43 9.99 3.95 15.88
N ARG A 44 10.28 2.92 15.08
CA ARG A 44 10.36 3.06 13.60
C ARG A 44 9.02 3.46 12.99
N VAL A 45 7.92 2.85 13.43
CA VAL A 45 6.56 3.22 12.98
C VAL A 45 6.28 4.68 13.30
N GLN A 46 6.53 5.12 14.54
CA GLN A 46 6.36 6.52 14.93
C GLN A 46 7.24 7.47 14.09
N GLN A 47 8.48 7.09 13.81
CA GLN A 47 9.37 7.88 12.95
C GLN A 47 8.86 7.98 11.51
N LEU A 48 8.36 6.88 10.93
CA LEU A 48 7.78 6.88 9.59
C LEU A 48 6.49 7.70 9.54
N GLU A 49 5.62 7.57 10.53
CA GLU A 49 4.41 8.39 10.65
C GLU A 49 4.75 9.89 10.75
N GLN A 50 5.76 10.24 11.55
CA GLN A 50 6.27 11.62 11.62
C GLN A 50 6.87 12.07 10.29
N GLN A 51 7.61 11.22 9.57
CA GLN A 51 8.13 11.55 8.24
C GLN A 51 7.01 11.74 7.21
N ILE A 52 5.93 10.97 7.29
CA ILE A 52 4.75 11.15 6.42
C ILE A 52 4.01 12.45 6.78
N GLY A 53 3.88 12.77 8.06
CA GLY A 53 3.25 14.01 8.53
C GLY A 53 4.10 15.27 8.28
N ARG A 54 5.43 15.15 8.39
CA ARG A 54 6.40 16.22 8.16
C ARG A 54 6.86 16.32 6.71
N ALA A 55 6.63 15.31 5.88
CA ALA A 55 6.79 15.44 4.45
C ALA A 55 5.83 16.55 4.02
N PRO A 56 6.35 17.75 3.68
CA PRO A 56 5.48 18.72 3.07
C PRO A 56 4.90 18.05 1.83
N LYS A 57 3.70 18.44 1.42
CA LYS A 57 3.12 18.04 0.12
C LYS A 57 3.97 18.50 -1.09
N SER A 58 5.26 18.79 -0.90
CA SER A 58 6.22 19.43 -1.81
C SER A 58 7.53 18.64 -2.06
N SER A 59 7.60 17.31 -1.88
CA SER A 59 8.61 16.49 -2.58
C SER A 59 7.97 15.72 -3.75
N ARG A 60 7.35 16.51 -4.62
CA ARG A 60 7.46 16.26 -6.05
C ARG A 60 8.86 16.76 -6.42
N VAL A 61 9.55 16.05 -7.30
CA VAL A 61 10.91 16.31 -7.81
C VAL A 61 12.01 15.60 -7.00
N VAL A 62 12.19 14.31 -7.29
CA VAL A 62 13.54 13.88 -7.67
C VAL A 62 13.60 14.15 -9.17
N ASP A 63 14.37 15.18 -9.52
CA ASP A 63 14.73 15.55 -10.88
C ASP A 63 15.63 14.46 -11.45
N GLU A 64 15.20 13.84 -12.53
CA GLU A 64 16.12 13.39 -13.59
C GLU A 64 16.00 14.42 -14.72
N PRO A 65 17.13 14.99 -15.20
CA PRO A 65 17.08 16.05 -16.20
C PRO A 65 16.90 15.46 -17.60
N ARG A 66 16.01 16.08 -18.43
CA ARG A 66 16.11 16.31 -19.91
C ARG A 66 14.76 16.22 -20.67
N PRO A 67 14.52 17.02 -21.75
CA PRO A 67 14.66 18.47 -21.90
C PRO A 67 13.32 19.16 -22.28
N ALA A 68 13.38 20.48 -22.32
CA ALA A 68 12.46 21.52 -22.80
C ALA A 68 11.14 21.18 -23.53
N GLY A 69 10.10 21.91 -23.14
CA GLY A 69 8.87 22.15 -23.87
C GLY A 69 7.96 23.08 -23.07
N GLU A 70 8.07 24.38 -23.33
CA GLU A 70 7.40 25.50 -22.67
C GLU A 70 5.86 25.39 -22.69
N GLY A 71 5.21 25.91 -21.64
CA GLY A 71 3.75 25.99 -21.58
C GLY A 71 3.21 26.37 -20.20
N MET A 72 3.06 27.68 -20.01
CA MET A 72 2.39 28.41 -18.92
C MET A 72 1.31 27.63 -18.12
N GLY A 73 1.39 27.66 -16.79
CA GLY A 73 0.22 27.94 -15.94
C GLY A 73 -0.89 26.90 -15.77
N SER A 74 -0.74 25.61 -16.11
CA SER A 74 -1.72 24.59 -15.74
C SER A 74 -1.28 23.81 -14.51
N ARG A 75 -2.18 23.65 -13.52
CA ARG A 75 -1.99 22.86 -12.29
C ARG A 75 -1.56 21.44 -12.69
N LYS A 76 -0.24 21.18 -12.77
CA LYS A 76 0.36 19.90 -13.24
C LYS A 76 -0.36 18.72 -12.58
N LEU A 77 -1.30 18.08 -13.28
CA LEU A 77 -2.05 16.95 -12.74
C LEU A 77 -1.04 15.85 -12.39
N ARG A 78 -1.06 15.39 -11.14
CA ARG A 78 -0.17 14.32 -10.67
C ARG A 78 -0.75 12.99 -11.10
N PHE A 79 -0.12 12.36 -12.11
CA PHE A 79 -0.40 10.98 -12.46
C PHE A 79 0.35 10.00 -11.56
N SER A 80 -0.31 8.93 -11.14
CA SER A 80 0.27 7.83 -10.38
C SER A 80 -0.32 6.52 -10.89
N ALA A 81 0.55 5.65 -11.43
CA ALA A 81 0.18 4.36 -11.98
C ALA A 81 -0.59 3.48 -10.98
N THR A 82 -0.10 3.41 -9.73
CA THR A 82 -0.73 2.66 -8.64
C THR A 82 -2.15 3.16 -8.33
N ARG A 83 -2.34 4.49 -8.28
CA ARG A 83 -3.67 5.08 -8.04
C ARG A 83 -4.62 4.86 -9.21
N PHE A 84 -4.10 4.90 -10.43
CA PHE A 84 -4.86 4.65 -11.64
C PHE A 84 -5.36 3.20 -11.70
N ALA A 85 -4.49 2.23 -11.41
CA ALA A 85 -4.87 0.82 -11.30
C ALA A 85 -5.91 0.60 -10.18
N ALA A 86 -5.71 1.19 -9.00
CA ALA A 86 -6.65 1.10 -7.88
C ALA A 86 -8.02 1.72 -8.19
N GLN A 87 -8.06 2.79 -8.99
CA GLN A 87 -9.31 3.39 -9.44
C GLN A 87 -10.07 2.43 -10.36
N ARG A 88 -9.39 1.82 -11.33
CA ARG A 88 -10.01 0.85 -12.24
C ARG A 88 -10.57 -0.36 -11.48
N THR A 89 -9.80 -0.91 -10.54
CA THR A 89 -10.26 -2.05 -9.72
C THR A 89 -11.43 -1.67 -8.84
N LYS A 90 -11.43 -0.47 -8.24
CA LYS A 90 -12.58 0.05 -7.47
C LYS A 90 -13.84 0.23 -8.32
N ALA A 91 -13.67 0.61 -9.59
CA ALA A 91 -14.77 0.69 -10.55
C ALA A 91 -15.26 -0.71 -11.01
N GLY A 92 -14.48 -1.77 -10.79
CA GLY A 92 -14.79 -3.13 -11.23
C GLY A 92 -14.66 -3.32 -12.75
N LEU A 93 -13.83 -2.50 -13.41
CA LEU A 93 -13.70 -2.50 -14.86
C LEU A 93 -12.47 -3.27 -15.34
N SER A 94 -12.62 -3.96 -16.47
CA SER A 94 -11.48 -4.50 -17.22
C SER A 94 -10.65 -3.35 -17.82
N ALA A 95 -9.36 -3.60 -18.09
CA ALA A 95 -8.51 -2.60 -18.74
C ALA A 95 -9.06 -2.18 -20.11
N ALA A 96 -9.69 -3.10 -20.84
CA ALA A 96 -10.33 -2.81 -22.12
C ALA A 96 -11.53 -1.86 -21.98
N ASN A 97 -12.43 -2.11 -21.03
CA ASN A 97 -13.59 -1.24 -20.80
C ASN A 97 -13.17 0.13 -20.27
N TYR A 98 -12.12 0.16 -19.46
CA TYR A 98 -11.54 1.41 -18.97
C TYR A 98 -10.84 2.21 -20.08
N ALA A 99 -10.22 1.51 -21.04
CA ALA A 99 -9.63 2.14 -22.22
C ALA A 99 -10.69 2.75 -23.14
N LYS A 100 -11.83 2.05 -23.34
CA LYS A 100 -12.99 2.58 -24.09
C LYS A 100 -13.52 3.88 -23.48
N LEU A 101 -13.69 3.93 -22.16
CA LEU A 101 -14.12 5.14 -21.44
C LEU A 101 -13.16 6.32 -21.63
N LEU A 102 -11.88 6.04 -21.79
CA LEU A 102 -10.84 7.03 -21.99
C LEU A 102 -10.57 7.34 -23.47
N GLY A 103 -11.20 6.63 -24.41
CA GLY A 103 -10.95 6.77 -25.84
C GLY A 103 -9.54 6.34 -26.27
N VAL A 104 -8.91 5.39 -25.57
CA VAL A 104 -7.54 4.94 -25.82
C VAL A 104 -7.46 3.44 -26.07
N SER A 105 -6.31 2.97 -26.56
CA SER A 105 -6.04 1.55 -26.72
C SER A 105 -5.92 0.85 -25.35
N PRO A 106 -6.42 -0.39 -25.19
CA PRO A 106 -6.19 -1.20 -23.99
C PRO A 106 -4.72 -1.33 -23.63
N LEU A 107 -3.83 -1.42 -24.63
CA LEU A 107 -2.38 -1.51 -24.43
C LEU A 107 -1.81 -0.26 -23.72
N SER A 108 -2.36 0.93 -24.00
CA SER A 108 -1.95 2.17 -23.33
C SER A 108 -2.29 2.14 -21.84
N VAL A 109 -3.47 1.61 -21.48
CA VAL A 109 -3.88 1.45 -20.08
C VAL A 109 -2.92 0.52 -19.35
N TYR A 110 -2.55 -0.62 -19.93
CA TYR A 110 -1.55 -1.52 -19.34
C TYR A 110 -0.18 -0.87 -19.16
N LYS A 111 0.31 -0.14 -20.17
CA LYS A 111 1.60 0.58 -20.08
C LYS A 111 1.61 1.69 -19.04
N TRP A 112 0.45 2.31 -18.79
CA TRP A 112 0.29 3.31 -17.74
C TRP A 112 0.15 2.69 -16.35
N GLU A 113 -0.52 1.54 -16.22
CA GLU A 113 -0.63 0.78 -14.97
C GLU A 113 0.73 0.20 -14.55
N SER A 114 1.53 -0.27 -15.51
CA SER A 114 2.90 -0.76 -15.25
C SER A 114 3.92 0.36 -15.09
N GLY A 115 3.54 1.62 -15.35
CA GLY A 115 4.43 2.78 -15.24
C GLY A 115 5.47 2.89 -16.36
N GLN A 116 5.39 2.06 -17.40
CA GLN A 116 6.29 2.10 -18.56
C GLN A 116 6.14 3.41 -19.36
N THR A 117 4.94 3.97 -19.43
CA THR A 117 4.69 5.25 -20.13
C THR A 117 3.78 6.15 -19.33
N ARG A 118 3.79 7.46 -19.64
CA ARG A 118 2.92 8.46 -19.01
C ARG A 118 1.84 8.94 -19.98
N PRO A 119 0.59 9.16 -19.51
CA PRO A 119 -0.46 9.75 -20.34
C PRO A 119 -0.10 11.18 -20.73
N ARG A 120 -0.52 11.59 -21.94
CA ARG A 120 -0.40 12.97 -22.41
C ARG A 120 -1.39 13.87 -21.67
N GLN A 121 -1.20 15.19 -21.74
CA GLN A 121 -2.01 16.17 -21.01
C GLN A 121 -3.53 16.00 -21.24
N ALA A 122 -3.96 15.84 -22.49
CA ALA A 122 -5.38 15.58 -22.83
C ALA A 122 -5.93 14.30 -22.18
N GLN A 123 -5.10 13.26 -22.06
CA GLN A 123 -5.47 11.99 -21.42
C GLN A 123 -5.49 12.14 -19.89
N LEU A 124 -4.64 12.98 -19.31
CA LEU A 124 -4.66 13.27 -17.87
C LEU A 124 -5.94 14.00 -17.46
N GLU A 125 -6.45 14.91 -18.30
CA GLU A 125 -7.71 15.59 -18.09
C GLU A 125 -8.89 14.61 -18.18
N ALA A 126 -8.90 13.72 -19.17
CA ALA A 126 -9.87 12.65 -19.28
C ALA A 126 -9.87 11.76 -18.02
N ILE A 127 -8.68 11.32 -17.57
CA ILE A 127 -8.52 10.51 -16.35
C ILE A 127 -9.00 11.28 -15.10
N ALA A 128 -8.72 12.58 -15.00
CA ALA A 128 -9.15 13.41 -13.89
C ALA A 128 -10.67 13.58 -13.85
N SER A 129 -11.31 13.74 -15.02
CA SER A 129 -12.77 13.78 -15.10
C SER A 129 -13.39 12.47 -14.60
N LEU A 130 -12.82 11.32 -14.96
CA LEU A 130 -13.27 10.01 -14.49
C LEU A 130 -13.04 9.78 -12.99
N ARG A 131 -12.06 10.46 -12.37
CA ARG A 131 -11.80 10.36 -10.93
C ARG A 131 -12.86 11.01 -10.06
N ASN A 132 -13.55 12.01 -10.60
CA ASN A 132 -14.62 12.70 -9.90
C ASN A 132 -15.97 12.00 -10.04
N LEU A 133 -16.07 11.00 -10.93
CA LEU A 133 -17.31 10.27 -11.18
C LEU A 133 -17.46 9.06 -10.25
N GLY A 134 -18.69 8.86 -9.76
CA GLY A 134 -19.05 7.70 -8.95
C GLY A 134 -19.15 6.40 -9.76
N LYS A 135 -19.08 5.23 -9.10
CA LYS A 135 -19.18 3.91 -9.76
C LYS A 135 -20.41 3.78 -10.67
N ARG A 136 -21.55 4.38 -10.27
CA ARG A 136 -22.80 4.40 -11.06
C ARG A 136 -22.68 5.24 -12.34
N GLU A 137 -22.03 6.39 -12.26
CA GLU A 137 -21.84 7.29 -13.40
C GLU A 137 -20.82 6.73 -14.39
N VAL A 138 -19.78 6.06 -13.87
CA VAL A 138 -18.79 5.34 -14.69
C VAL A 138 -19.46 4.22 -15.47
N ALA A 139 -20.38 3.46 -14.85
CA ALA A 139 -21.15 2.42 -15.52
C ALA A 139 -22.11 3.01 -16.57
N ALA A 140 -22.81 4.10 -16.26
CA ALA A 140 -23.68 4.79 -17.21
C ALA A 140 -22.91 5.33 -18.42
N ARG A 141 -21.72 5.91 -18.22
CA ARG A 141 -20.86 6.36 -19.31
C ARG A 141 -20.31 5.19 -20.13
N LEU A 142 -20.00 4.06 -19.50
CA LEU A 142 -19.58 2.87 -20.24
C LEU A 142 -20.71 2.37 -21.15
N ALA A 143 -21.94 2.32 -20.64
CA ALA A 143 -23.11 1.96 -21.44
C ALA A 143 -23.36 2.94 -22.59
N GLN A 144 -23.18 4.25 -22.37
CA GLN A 144 -23.28 5.26 -23.43
C GLN A 144 -22.18 5.12 -24.50
N VAL A 145 -20.94 4.82 -24.08
CA VAL A 145 -19.81 4.59 -25.00
C VAL A 145 -19.98 3.28 -25.78
N GLU A 146 -20.53 2.24 -25.15
CA GLU A 146 -20.86 0.98 -25.82
C GLU A 146 -22.03 1.14 -26.80
N ALA A 147 -23.05 1.92 -26.44
CA ALA A 147 -24.16 2.26 -27.34
C ALA A 147 -23.71 3.12 -28.53
N ALA A 148 -22.80 4.08 -28.32
CA ALA A 148 -22.23 4.91 -29.38
C ALA A 148 -21.25 4.15 -30.29
N GLY A 149 -20.61 3.09 -29.78
CA GLY A 149 -19.74 2.21 -30.54
C GLY A 149 -20.46 1.12 -31.34
N ALA A 150 -21.72 0.80 -31.02
CA ALA A 150 -22.54 -0.19 -31.70
C ALA A 150 -23.32 0.36 -32.92
N GLY A 151 -23.24 1.67 -33.16
CA GLY A 151 -23.90 2.37 -34.26
C GLY A 151 -22.99 2.78 -35.42
N LYS A 152 -21.80 2.18 -35.54
CA LYS A 152 -20.84 2.46 -36.60
C LYS A 152 -20.29 1.19 -37.22
#